data_AF-A0A4R4D4L4-F1
#
_entry.id   AF-A0A4R4D4L4-F1
#
_cell.length_a   1.000
_cell.length_b   1.000
_cell.length_c   1.000
_cell.angle_alpha   90.00
_cell.angle_beta   90.00
_cell.angle_gamma   90.00
#
_symmetry.space_group_name_H-M   'P 1'
#
loop_
_entity.id
_entity.type
_entity.pdbx_description
1 polymer ?
#
loop_
_entity_poly.entity_id
_entity_poly.type
_entity_poly.pdbx_seq_one_letter_code
_entity_poly.pdbx_strand_id
1 'polypeptide(L)'
;MSATQTRSAEGAAAAGGEHRSRGPAGPDAGYNFGYLDENTKRMIRRALLKAVAIPGHQVPFGSREMPLPYGWGTGGIQVTAAVIGPDDTLKVIDQGADDTTNAVSIRRFFARVTGVETTERTAEATIIQTRHRIPETPLHEGQVLVYQVPMPEPLFRLEPSVTETRRMHALADYSLMHVKLYEDIVRHGHIATSYNYPVMVNGRYLMSPSPIPAFDNPKMHRMPALQLFGAGREKRIYAVPPWTEVRSLDFEDHPFEPVRADAACALCGSRESYLDEVVTDDRGGRMFVCSDTDYCHTRQARREAAE
;
A
#
# COMPACT_ATOMS: atom_id res chain seq x y z
N MET A 1 -54.75 31.59 -46.83
CA MET A 1 -55.24 32.46 -45.74
C MET A 1 -54.10 33.38 -45.31
N SER A 2 -54.47 34.60 -44.97
CA SER A 2 -53.69 35.85 -45.08
C SER A 2 -52.34 35.93 -44.36
N ALA A 3 -51.52 36.83 -44.92
CA ALA A 3 -50.21 37.27 -44.48
C ALA A 3 -50.25 38.27 -43.29
N THR A 4 -49.08 38.37 -42.64
CA THR A 4 -48.44 39.54 -42.02
C THR A 4 -49.01 40.17 -40.74
N GLN A 5 -48.20 40.16 -39.67
CA GLN A 5 -48.00 41.33 -38.80
C GLN A 5 -46.60 41.31 -38.12
N THR A 6 -45.79 42.30 -38.50
CA THR A 6 -44.73 43.05 -37.77
C THR A 6 -45.16 43.45 -36.33
N ARG A 7 -44.33 43.75 -35.31
CA ARG A 7 -42.91 44.16 -35.14
C ARG A 7 -42.58 44.30 -33.63
N SER A 8 -41.27 44.38 -33.30
CA SER A 8 -40.63 45.03 -32.12
C SER A 8 -40.52 44.22 -30.81
N ALA A 9 -39.33 43.79 -30.35
CA ALA A 9 -38.13 44.50 -29.86
C ALA A 9 -38.11 44.67 -28.32
N GLU A 10 -36.92 44.41 -27.76
CA GLU A 10 -36.41 44.70 -26.40
C GLU A 10 -36.53 43.62 -25.31
N GLY A 11 -35.41 43.38 -24.61
CA GLY A 11 -35.40 42.79 -23.27
C GLY A 11 -34.32 41.73 -23.02
N ALA A 12 -33.08 42.17 -22.81
CA ALA A 12 -31.98 41.34 -22.33
C ALA A 12 -32.21 40.84 -20.89
N ALA A 13 -31.83 39.58 -20.62
CA ALA A 13 -31.31 39.16 -19.31
C ALA A 13 -30.61 37.80 -19.46
N ALA A 14 -29.30 37.84 -19.71
CA ALA A 14 -28.42 36.70 -19.50
C ALA A 14 -28.29 36.46 -17.99
N ALA A 15 -28.88 35.38 -17.48
CA ALA A 15 -28.60 34.89 -16.15
C ALA A 15 -27.49 33.84 -16.25
N GLY A 16 -26.23 34.32 -16.18
CA GLY A 16 -25.08 33.48 -15.93
C GLY A 16 -25.21 32.84 -14.55
N GLY A 17 -25.52 31.56 -14.51
CA GLY A 17 -25.43 30.76 -13.29
C GLY A 17 -23.96 30.58 -12.94
N GLU A 18 -23.46 31.42 -12.03
CA GLU A 18 -22.17 31.24 -11.38
C GLU A 18 -22.08 29.81 -10.85
N HIS A 19 -21.17 29.02 -11.43
CA HIS A 19 -20.74 27.75 -10.87
C HIS A 19 -19.91 28.07 -9.61
N ARG A 20 -20.61 28.37 -8.52
CA ARG A 20 -19.99 28.52 -7.20
C ARG A 20 -19.39 27.17 -6.83
N SER A 21 -18.07 27.07 -6.93
CA SER A 21 -17.29 25.98 -6.37
C SER A 21 -17.66 25.84 -4.90
N ARG A 22 -18.44 24.80 -4.57
CA ARG A 22 -18.63 24.40 -3.19
C ARG A 22 -17.24 24.05 -2.65
N GLY A 23 -16.77 24.79 -1.65
CA GLY A 23 -15.66 24.37 -0.80
C GLY A 23 -15.93 22.99 -0.20
N PRO A 24 -14.93 22.33 0.42
CA PRO A 24 -15.07 20.95 0.85
C PRO A 24 -16.25 20.86 1.80
N ALA A 25 -17.31 20.19 1.35
CA ALA A 25 -18.39 19.80 2.22
C ALA A 25 -17.76 18.92 3.31
N GLY A 26 -18.16 19.12 4.57
CA GLY A 26 -17.81 18.19 5.64
C GLY A 26 -18.14 16.74 5.25
N PRO A 27 -17.65 15.75 6.02
CA PRO A 27 -17.78 14.34 5.68
C PRO A 27 -19.21 14.01 5.22
N ASP A 28 -19.31 13.27 4.11
CA ASP A 28 -20.56 13.03 3.40
C ASP A 28 -21.65 12.56 4.38
N ALA A 29 -22.65 13.42 4.63
CA ALA A 29 -23.54 13.34 5.79
C ALA A 29 -24.42 12.06 5.87
N GLY A 30 -24.34 11.19 4.84
CA GLY A 30 -25.07 9.93 4.75
C GLY A 30 -24.30 8.67 5.18
N TYR A 31 -22.98 8.75 5.42
CA TYR A 31 -22.18 7.57 5.81
C TYR A 31 -21.58 7.72 7.21
N ASN A 32 -21.31 6.59 7.88
CA ASN A 32 -20.54 6.61 9.13
C ASN A 32 -19.10 7.09 8.85
N PHE A 33 -18.43 7.68 9.84
CA PHE A 33 -17.03 8.09 9.72
C PHE A 33 -16.17 6.92 9.22
N GLY A 34 -15.39 7.08 8.16
CA GLY A 34 -14.60 5.97 7.60
C GLY A 34 -15.44 4.91 6.90
N TYR A 35 -16.68 5.23 6.51
CA TYR A 35 -17.67 4.39 5.79
C TYR A 35 -18.22 3.19 6.57
N LEU A 36 -17.36 2.41 7.22
CA LEU A 36 -17.75 1.19 7.94
C LEU A 36 -18.58 1.50 9.19
N ASP A 37 -19.57 0.66 9.49
CA ASP A 37 -20.29 0.71 10.76
C ASP A 37 -19.40 0.34 11.96
N GLU A 38 -19.80 0.76 13.16
CA GLU A 38 -19.01 0.54 14.38
C GLU A 38 -18.88 -0.94 14.79
N ASN A 39 -19.82 -1.81 14.41
CA ASN A 39 -19.70 -3.25 14.69
C ASN A 39 -18.60 -3.88 13.84
N THR A 40 -18.53 -3.51 12.56
CA THR A 40 -17.50 -3.94 11.62
C THR A 40 -16.13 -3.42 12.07
N LYS A 41 -16.00 -2.13 12.41
CA LYS A 41 -14.76 -1.57 12.98
C LYS A 41 -14.35 -2.30 14.26
N ARG A 42 -15.29 -2.51 15.20
CA ARG A 42 -15.00 -3.21 16.48
C ARG A 42 -14.49 -4.63 16.24
N MET A 43 -15.01 -5.34 15.23
CA MET A 43 -14.52 -6.67 14.85
C MET A 43 -13.11 -6.61 14.26
N ILE A 44 -12.85 -5.69 13.32
CA ILE A 44 -11.52 -5.49 12.73
C ILE A 44 -10.49 -5.13 13.81
N ARG A 45 -10.82 -4.20 14.71
CA ARG A 45 -9.96 -3.80 15.84
C ARG A 45 -9.58 -4.98 16.74
N ARG A 46 -10.52 -5.89 17.03
CA ARG A 46 -10.20 -7.13 17.79
C ARG A 46 -9.24 -8.03 17.01
N ALA A 47 -9.44 -8.20 15.71
CA ALA A 47 -8.54 -8.99 14.87
C ALA A 47 -7.14 -8.36 14.79
N LEU A 48 -7.04 -7.03 14.68
CA LEU A 48 -5.79 -6.29 14.70
C LEU A 48 -5.04 -6.47 16.02
N LEU A 49 -5.72 -6.36 17.17
CA LEU A 49 -5.09 -6.60 18.48
C LEU A 49 -4.53 -8.04 18.59
N LYS A 50 -5.25 -9.04 18.03
CA LYS A 50 -4.74 -10.41 17.95
C LYS A 50 -3.54 -10.54 17.01
N ALA A 51 -3.57 -9.87 15.87
CA ALA A 51 -2.48 -9.86 14.90
C ALA A 51 -1.21 -9.23 15.48
N VAL A 52 -1.34 -8.13 16.23
CA VAL A 52 -0.22 -7.49 16.94
C VAL A 52 0.34 -8.40 18.02
N ALA A 53 -0.52 -9.09 18.78
CA ALA A 53 -0.09 -10.02 19.82
C ALA A 53 0.53 -11.33 19.29
N ILE A 54 0.33 -11.65 18.00
CA ILE A 54 0.85 -12.87 17.35
C ILE A 54 1.51 -12.45 16.02
N PRO A 55 2.69 -11.80 16.06
CA PRO A 55 3.32 -11.21 14.89
C PRO A 55 3.49 -12.19 13.74
N GLY A 56 3.08 -11.79 12.53
CA GLY A 56 3.13 -12.62 11.31
C GLY A 56 2.02 -13.67 11.17
N HIS A 57 1.20 -13.91 12.21
CA HIS A 57 0.08 -14.86 12.11
C HIS A 57 -1.12 -14.26 11.36
N GLN A 58 -1.66 -15.02 10.40
CA GLN A 58 -2.81 -14.66 9.58
C GLN A 58 -4.13 -14.82 10.35
N VAL A 59 -4.59 -13.76 11.03
CA VAL A 59 -5.85 -13.75 11.79
C VAL A 59 -7.06 -13.67 10.84
N PRO A 60 -8.03 -14.59 10.91
CA PRO A 60 -9.26 -14.50 10.12
C PRO A 60 -10.14 -13.35 10.62
N PHE A 61 -10.76 -12.62 9.69
CA PHE A 61 -11.73 -11.58 10.02
C PHE A 61 -12.93 -11.60 9.07
N GLY A 62 -14.07 -11.10 9.53
CA GLY A 62 -15.30 -11.05 8.74
C GLY A 62 -15.33 -9.88 7.75
N SER A 63 -14.49 -9.93 6.70
CA SER A 63 -14.45 -8.91 5.65
C SER A 63 -15.84 -8.60 5.10
N ARG A 64 -16.05 -7.35 4.72
CA ARG A 64 -17.24 -6.85 4.01
C ARG A 64 -16.91 -6.45 2.59
N GLU A 65 -17.92 -6.47 1.74
CA GLU A 65 -17.88 -5.81 0.45
C GLU A 65 -17.64 -4.30 0.64
N MET A 66 -16.81 -3.73 -0.22
CA MET A 66 -16.47 -2.30 -0.22
C MET A 66 -16.93 -1.68 -1.55
N PRO A 67 -17.06 -0.35 -1.65
CA PRO A 67 -17.42 0.34 -2.90
C PRO A 67 -16.27 0.35 -3.93
N LEU A 68 -15.44 -0.69 -3.91
CA LEU A 68 -14.32 -0.98 -4.80
C LEU A 68 -14.29 -2.50 -5.04
N PRO A 69 -14.01 -2.98 -6.26
CA PRO A 69 -13.97 -4.42 -6.54
C PRO A 69 -12.95 -5.15 -5.68
N TYR A 70 -13.22 -6.42 -5.36
CA TYR A 70 -12.21 -7.29 -4.74
C TYR A 70 -10.92 -7.31 -5.57
N GLY A 71 -9.77 -7.27 -4.90
CA GLY A 71 -8.45 -7.17 -5.54
C GLY A 71 -7.92 -5.74 -5.65
N TRP A 72 -8.76 -4.72 -5.47
CA TRP A 72 -8.36 -3.30 -5.48
C TRP A 72 -8.10 -2.75 -4.06
N GLY A 73 -7.45 -3.55 -3.21
CA GLY A 73 -7.03 -3.08 -1.89
C GLY A 73 -8.09 -3.07 -0.78
N THR A 74 -9.23 -3.74 -0.96
CA THR A 74 -10.36 -3.69 0.00
C THR A 74 -10.01 -4.09 1.44
N GLY A 75 -9.01 -4.94 1.63
CA GLY A 75 -8.49 -5.29 2.96
C GLY A 75 -7.77 -4.12 3.63
N GLY A 76 -6.87 -3.45 2.91
CA GLY A 76 -6.18 -2.25 3.39
C GLY A 76 -7.16 -1.13 3.73
N ILE A 77 -8.17 -0.90 2.88
CA ILE A 77 -9.21 0.11 3.14
C ILE A 77 -10.00 -0.19 4.41
N GLN A 78 -10.39 -1.45 4.64
CA GLN A 78 -11.09 -1.83 5.87
C GLN A 78 -10.22 -1.64 7.12
N VAL A 79 -8.92 -1.95 7.03
CA VAL A 79 -7.98 -1.72 8.12
C VAL A 79 -7.83 -0.22 8.39
N THR A 80 -7.56 0.59 7.37
CA THR A 80 -7.46 2.06 7.49
C THR A 80 -8.72 2.66 8.09
N ALA A 81 -9.91 2.29 7.58
CA ALA A 81 -11.20 2.74 8.12
C ALA A 81 -11.44 2.38 9.59
N ALA A 82 -10.81 1.30 10.08
CA ALA A 82 -10.94 0.87 11.47
C ALA A 82 -9.95 1.56 12.40
N VAL A 83 -8.81 2.07 11.91
CA VAL A 83 -7.75 2.67 12.74
C VAL A 83 -7.69 4.20 12.64
N ILE A 84 -8.14 4.79 11.53
CA ILE A 84 -8.11 6.23 11.32
C ILE A 84 -9.03 6.98 12.30
N GLY A 85 -8.53 8.09 12.82
CA GLY A 85 -9.22 9.07 13.65
C GLY A 85 -9.31 10.44 12.98
N PRO A 86 -10.02 11.40 13.58
CA PRO A 86 -10.25 12.73 12.99
C PRO A 86 -8.99 13.59 12.91
N ASP A 87 -8.00 13.34 13.77
CA ASP A 87 -6.75 14.12 13.84
C ASP A 87 -5.61 13.48 13.02
N ASP A 88 -5.88 12.38 12.32
CA ASP A 88 -4.89 11.71 11.49
C ASP A 88 -4.63 12.47 10.18
N THR A 89 -3.40 12.34 9.68
CA THR A 89 -3.03 12.78 8.33
C THR A 89 -2.74 11.55 7.48
N LEU A 90 -3.53 11.35 6.43
CA LEU A 90 -3.49 10.15 5.59
C LEU A 90 -2.63 10.36 4.33
N LYS A 91 -1.63 9.49 4.14
CA LYS A 91 -0.94 9.29 2.85
C LYS A 91 -1.40 7.98 2.22
N VAL A 92 -1.59 7.98 0.90
CA VAL A 92 -1.97 6.77 0.16
C VAL A 92 -1.10 6.65 -1.08
N ILE A 93 -0.40 5.53 -1.23
CA ILE A 93 0.48 5.23 -2.36
C ILE A 93 0.16 3.89 -3.01
N ASP A 94 0.35 3.80 -4.32
CA ASP A 94 0.34 2.55 -5.10
C ASP A 94 1.53 2.61 -6.06
N GLN A 95 2.34 1.55 -6.13
CA GLN A 95 3.64 1.55 -6.81
C GLN A 95 4.60 2.65 -6.31
N GLY A 96 4.45 3.11 -5.06
CA GLY A 96 5.31 4.16 -4.49
C GLY A 96 4.87 5.58 -4.79
N ALA A 97 3.88 5.76 -5.66
CA ALA A 97 3.40 7.07 -6.10
C ALA A 97 1.99 7.38 -5.57
N ASP A 98 1.78 8.66 -5.23
CA ASP A 98 0.53 9.19 -4.68
C ASP A 98 -0.53 9.50 -5.75
N ASP A 99 -0.11 9.67 -7.01
CA ASP A 99 -0.93 10.15 -8.13
C ASP A 99 -1.46 9.02 -9.04
N THR A 100 -1.14 7.77 -8.72
CA THR A 100 -1.71 6.61 -9.41
C THR A 100 -3.23 6.54 -9.23
N THR A 101 -3.92 6.01 -10.23
CA THR A 101 -5.40 5.96 -10.27
C THR A 101 -6.02 5.36 -9.01
N ASN A 102 -5.42 4.29 -8.49
CA ASN A 102 -5.91 3.61 -7.30
C ASN A 102 -5.61 4.39 -6.02
N ALA A 103 -4.40 4.95 -5.88
CA ALA A 103 -4.04 5.80 -4.72
C ALA A 103 -4.93 7.04 -4.62
N VAL A 104 -5.14 7.75 -5.74
CA VAL A 104 -6.03 8.90 -5.82
C VAL A 104 -7.47 8.52 -5.47
N SER A 105 -7.96 7.39 -5.99
CA SER A 105 -9.32 6.90 -5.70
C SER A 105 -9.53 6.63 -4.21
N ILE A 106 -8.60 5.91 -3.58
CA ILE A 106 -8.66 5.57 -2.14
C ILE A 106 -8.50 6.82 -1.27
N ARG A 107 -7.56 7.71 -1.59
CA ARG A 107 -7.34 8.97 -0.85
C ARG A 107 -8.59 9.86 -0.91
N ARG A 108 -9.18 10.05 -2.11
CA ARG A 108 -10.44 10.79 -2.29
C ARG A 108 -11.63 10.12 -1.60
N PHE A 109 -11.66 8.79 -1.56
CA PHE A 109 -12.67 8.06 -0.79
C PHE A 109 -12.59 8.42 0.68
N PHE A 110 -11.40 8.31 1.31
CA PHE A 110 -11.22 8.66 2.71
C PHE A 110 -11.46 10.13 3.00
N ALA A 111 -10.91 11.05 2.21
CA ALA A 111 -11.17 12.48 2.36
C ALA A 111 -12.68 12.79 2.39
N ARG A 112 -13.47 12.10 1.56
CA ARG A 112 -14.93 12.26 1.51
C ARG A 112 -15.67 11.69 2.73
N VAL A 113 -15.28 10.51 3.21
CA VAL A 113 -16.02 9.79 4.27
C VAL A 113 -15.45 10.02 5.68
N THR A 114 -14.35 10.77 5.80
CA THR A 114 -13.74 11.11 7.09
C THR A 114 -13.48 12.61 7.26
N GLY A 115 -13.18 13.32 6.16
CA GLY A 115 -12.77 14.73 6.23
C GLY A 115 -11.35 14.94 6.79
N VAL A 116 -10.55 13.88 6.95
CA VAL A 116 -9.17 13.97 7.45
C VAL A 116 -8.25 14.69 6.47
N GLU A 117 -7.21 15.30 7.03
CA GLU A 117 -6.11 15.86 6.24
C GLU A 117 -5.40 14.76 5.46
N THR A 118 -4.91 15.10 4.28
CA THR A 118 -4.13 14.18 3.45
C THR A 118 -2.82 14.82 3.03
N THR A 119 -1.76 14.03 2.98
CA THR A 119 -0.43 14.50 2.56
C THR A 119 0.18 13.55 1.54
N GLU A 120 1.07 14.10 0.73
CA GLU A 120 1.97 13.33 -0.12
C GLU A 120 3.35 13.16 0.54
N ARG A 121 3.60 13.80 1.69
CA ARG A 121 4.88 13.69 2.40
C ARG A 121 4.88 12.58 3.43
N THR A 122 5.81 11.64 3.28
CA THR A 122 5.94 10.48 4.18
C THR A 122 6.17 10.90 5.62
N ALA A 123 6.94 11.97 5.86
CA ALA A 123 7.26 12.46 7.21
C ALA A 123 6.10 13.18 7.92
N GLU A 124 5.04 13.56 7.19
CA GLU A 124 3.88 14.27 7.75
C GLU A 124 2.70 13.32 8.01
N ALA A 125 2.72 12.13 7.43
CA ALA A 125 1.63 11.17 7.55
C ALA A 125 1.63 10.48 8.92
N THR A 126 0.45 10.34 9.54
CA THR A 126 0.27 9.46 10.70
C THR A 126 -0.13 8.06 10.26
N ILE A 127 -0.85 7.94 9.15
CA ILE A 127 -1.22 6.67 8.51
C ILE A 127 -0.79 6.70 7.06
N ILE A 128 -0.10 5.65 6.62
CA ILE A 128 0.29 5.43 5.23
C ILE A 128 -0.38 4.16 4.75
N GLN A 129 -1.34 4.27 3.82
CA GLN A 129 -1.88 3.09 3.14
C GLN A 129 -1.10 2.84 1.85
N THR A 130 -0.47 1.68 1.74
CA THR A 130 0.42 1.34 0.63
C THR A 130 -0.01 0.11 -0.15
N ARG A 131 0.28 0.12 -1.45
CA ARG A 131 0.30 -1.06 -2.31
C ARG A 131 1.67 -1.15 -3.00
N HIS A 132 2.33 -2.28 -2.78
CA HIS A 132 3.58 -2.72 -3.42
C HIS A 132 4.85 -1.95 -3.07
N ARG A 133 4.85 -0.97 -2.17
CA ARG A 133 6.08 -0.27 -1.77
C ARG A 133 6.14 0.03 -0.27
N ILE A 134 7.34 0.10 0.28
CA ILE A 134 7.63 0.80 1.53
C ILE A 134 8.36 2.09 1.14
N PRO A 135 7.96 3.27 1.67
CA PRO A 135 8.67 4.52 1.40
C PRO A 135 10.17 4.42 1.60
N GLU A 136 10.94 5.20 0.83
CA GLU A 136 12.40 5.31 1.01
C GLU A 136 12.73 6.13 2.26
N THR A 137 11.88 7.13 2.57
CA THR A 137 11.97 7.91 3.80
C THR A 137 11.72 7.00 5.01
N PRO A 138 12.66 6.89 5.97
CA PRO A 138 12.48 6.05 7.15
C PRO A 138 11.25 6.46 7.95
N LEU A 139 10.44 5.47 8.35
CA LEU A 139 9.27 5.71 9.19
C LEU A 139 9.66 5.87 10.66
N HIS A 140 8.87 6.64 11.41
CA HIS A 140 9.11 6.94 12.81
C HIS A 140 8.00 6.43 13.73
N GLU A 141 8.25 6.50 15.05
CA GLU A 141 7.27 6.13 16.07
C GLU A 141 5.99 6.98 15.93
N GLY A 142 4.85 6.35 16.17
CA GLY A 142 3.53 6.96 15.99
C GLY A 142 2.94 6.80 14.59
N GLN A 143 3.73 6.42 13.57
CA GLN A 143 3.20 6.11 12.25
C GLN A 143 2.63 4.69 12.16
N VAL A 144 1.61 4.51 11.31
CA VAL A 144 1.03 3.22 10.96
C VAL A 144 1.10 3.01 9.45
N LEU A 145 1.75 1.92 9.03
CA LEU A 145 1.83 1.51 7.63
C LEU A 145 0.84 0.37 7.35
N VAL A 146 -0.13 0.62 6.48
CA VAL A 146 -1.22 -0.31 6.13
C VAL A 146 -1.00 -0.88 4.73
N TYR A 147 -0.65 -2.17 4.63
CA TYR A 147 -0.37 -2.87 3.38
C TYR A 147 -1.64 -3.47 2.77
N GLN A 148 -1.80 -3.28 1.47
CA GLN A 148 -2.80 -3.97 0.65
C GLN A 148 -2.26 -5.34 0.22
N VAL A 149 -2.96 -6.41 0.62
CA VAL A 149 -2.49 -7.79 0.41
C VAL A 149 -3.46 -8.56 -0.49
N PRO A 150 -3.03 -9.01 -1.69
CA PRO A 150 -3.86 -9.86 -2.53
C PRO A 150 -3.85 -11.32 -2.09
N MET A 151 -2.71 -11.82 -1.59
CA MET A 151 -2.50 -13.19 -1.14
C MET A 151 -1.68 -13.20 0.17
N PRO A 152 -2.29 -13.51 1.33
CA PRO A 152 -1.64 -13.46 2.64
C PRO A 152 -0.82 -14.72 2.97
N GLU A 153 -1.11 -15.83 2.31
CA GLU A 153 -0.51 -17.13 2.59
C GLU A 153 0.83 -17.26 1.83
N PRO A 154 2.00 -17.26 2.50
CA PRO A 154 3.28 -17.37 1.82
C PRO A 154 3.48 -18.72 1.11
N LEU A 155 2.79 -19.79 1.54
CA LEU A 155 2.94 -21.14 0.99
C LEU A 155 1.99 -21.42 -0.18
N PHE A 156 1.14 -20.48 -0.60
CA PHE A 156 0.00 -20.76 -1.49
C PHE A 156 0.35 -21.34 -2.87
N ARG A 157 1.56 -21.10 -3.37
CA ARG A 157 2.05 -21.67 -4.64
C ARG A 157 2.60 -23.09 -4.50
N LEU A 158 2.90 -23.50 -3.27
CA LEU A 158 3.53 -24.78 -2.94
C LEU A 158 2.50 -25.75 -2.35
N GLU A 159 1.58 -25.24 -1.55
CA GLU A 159 0.46 -25.98 -0.98
C GLU A 159 -0.84 -25.18 -1.17
N PRO A 160 -1.74 -25.59 -2.08
CA PRO A 160 -2.99 -24.88 -2.34
C PRO A 160 -4.06 -25.10 -1.26
N SER A 161 -3.94 -26.15 -0.43
CA SER A 161 -4.90 -26.45 0.64
C SER A 161 -4.71 -25.55 1.85
N VAL A 162 -5.69 -24.67 2.10
CA VAL A 162 -5.73 -23.81 3.30
C VAL A 162 -5.72 -24.65 4.60
N THR A 163 -6.27 -25.86 4.58
CA THR A 163 -6.25 -26.75 5.75
C THR A 163 -4.82 -27.19 6.06
N GLU A 164 -4.05 -27.54 5.03
CA GLU A 164 -2.66 -27.97 5.19
C GLU A 164 -1.76 -26.79 5.54
N THR A 165 -1.87 -25.63 4.88
CA THR A 165 -1.03 -24.47 5.24
C THR A 165 -1.28 -24.00 6.68
N ARG A 166 -2.54 -24.08 7.17
CA ARG A 166 -2.85 -23.82 8.59
C ARG A 166 -2.14 -24.79 9.52
N ARG A 167 -2.12 -26.09 9.19
CA ARG A 167 -1.38 -27.11 9.95
C ARG A 167 0.12 -26.83 9.94
N MET A 168 0.68 -26.49 8.79
CA MET A 168 2.09 -26.12 8.66
C MET A 168 2.45 -24.91 9.53
N HIS A 169 1.64 -23.84 9.50
CA HIS A 169 1.85 -22.69 10.39
C HIS A 169 1.75 -23.05 11.87
N ALA A 170 0.78 -23.89 12.25
CA ALA A 170 0.62 -24.34 13.63
C ALA A 170 1.83 -25.13 14.12
N LEU A 171 2.40 -25.99 13.27
CA LEU A 171 3.55 -26.85 13.58
C LEU A 171 4.93 -26.19 13.34
N ALA A 172 4.96 -24.98 12.79
CA ALA A 172 6.20 -24.33 12.33
C ALA A 172 6.91 -25.09 11.18
N ASP A 173 6.18 -25.87 10.38
CA ASP A 173 6.76 -26.63 9.29
C ASP A 173 6.87 -25.77 8.02
N TYR A 174 8.01 -25.09 7.87
CA TYR A 174 8.32 -24.23 6.72
C TYR A 174 9.37 -24.83 5.79
N SER A 175 9.62 -26.13 5.91
CA SER A 175 10.61 -26.86 5.12
C SER A 175 10.36 -26.72 3.62
N LEU A 176 9.08 -26.74 3.21
CA LEU A 176 8.66 -26.61 1.82
C LEU A 176 9.12 -25.29 1.17
N MET A 177 9.12 -24.19 1.93
CA MET A 177 9.61 -22.91 1.44
C MET A 177 11.14 -22.92 1.25
N HIS A 178 11.89 -23.53 2.16
CA HIS A 178 13.34 -23.68 2.01
C HIS A 178 13.69 -24.53 0.78
N VAL A 179 13.00 -25.66 0.58
CA VAL A 179 13.18 -26.50 -0.62
C VAL A 179 12.96 -25.67 -1.89
N LYS A 180 11.88 -24.90 -1.96
CA LYS A 180 11.60 -24.02 -3.10
C LYS A 180 12.73 -23.03 -3.37
N LEU A 181 13.24 -22.35 -2.33
CA LEU A 181 14.31 -21.36 -2.50
C LEU A 181 15.61 -22.02 -2.98
N TYR A 182 15.91 -23.22 -2.47
CA TYR A 182 17.07 -23.98 -2.91
C TYR A 182 16.95 -24.50 -4.35
N GLU A 183 15.74 -24.89 -4.78
CA GLU A 183 15.47 -25.24 -6.18
C GLU A 183 15.75 -24.07 -7.14
N ASP A 184 15.40 -22.84 -6.76
CA ASP A 184 15.73 -21.65 -7.56
C ASP A 184 17.26 -21.51 -7.70
N ILE A 185 18.01 -21.65 -6.60
CA ILE A 185 19.48 -21.57 -6.59
C ILE A 185 20.08 -22.63 -7.51
N VAL A 186 19.64 -23.89 -7.43
CA VAL A 186 20.15 -24.98 -8.26
C VAL A 186 19.85 -24.74 -9.75
N ARG A 187 18.70 -24.16 -10.09
CA ARG A 187 18.29 -23.94 -11.49
C ARG A 187 18.88 -22.66 -12.11
N HIS A 188 19.04 -21.61 -11.31
CA HIS A 188 19.32 -20.26 -11.81
C HIS A 188 20.59 -19.63 -11.22
N GLY A 189 21.23 -20.28 -10.26
CA GLY A 189 22.38 -19.75 -9.51
C GLY A 189 22.02 -18.65 -8.50
N HIS A 190 20.74 -18.30 -8.38
CA HIS A 190 20.23 -17.28 -7.47
C HIS A 190 18.74 -17.55 -7.19
N ILE A 191 18.21 -16.94 -6.14
CA ILE A 191 16.78 -17.03 -5.82
C ILE A 191 15.98 -16.15 -6.78
N ALA A 192 15.03 -16.74 -7.52
CA ALA A 192 14.29 -16.07 -8.59
C ALA A 192 13.13 -15.18 -8.09
N THR A 193 12.91 -15.11 -6.77
CA THR A 193 11.78 -14.39 -6.17
C THR A 193 12.12 -12.91 -6.05
N SER A 194 11.53 -12.06 -6.91
CA SER A 194 11.83 -10.62 -6.94
C SER A 194 10.89 -9.74 -6.11
N TYR A 195 9.71 -10.24 -5.73
CA TYR A 195 8.71 -9.54 -4.91
C TYR A 195 7.93 -10.54 -4.05
N ASN A 196 7.21 -10.03 -3.04
CA ASN A 196 6.51 -10.86 -2.04
C ASN A 196 7.42 -11.94 -1.44
N TYR A 197 8.69 -11.57 -1.20
CA TYR A 197 9.73 -12.49 -0.78
C TYR A 197 9.48 -12.92 0.68
N PRO A 198 9.41 -14.23 0.98
CA PRO A 198 9.00 -14.71 2.30
C PRO A 198 9.94 -14.22 3.42
N VAL A 199 9.33 -13.76 4.51
CA VAL A 199 10.06 -13.32 5.70
C VAL A 199 9.69 -14.15 6.93
N MET A 200 10.65 -14.34 7.83
CA MET A 200 10.44 -14.85 9.17
C MET A 200 10.25 -13.68 10.14
N VAL A 201 9.08 -13.65 10.79
CA VAL A 201 8.71 -12.61 11.75
C VAL A 201 8.87 -13.15 13.15
N ASN A 202 9.58 -12.37 13.98
CA ASN A 202 9.85 -12.66 15.38
C ASN A 202 10.39 -14.08 15.63
N GLY A 203 11.23 -14.57 14.70
CA GLY A 203 11.79 -15.92 14.75
C GLY A 203 10.76 -17.07 14.71
N ARG A 204 9.50 -16.81 14.36
CA ARG A 204 8.43 -17.82 14.47
C ARG A 204 7.50 -17.98 13.29
N TYR A 205 6.90 -16.92 12.77
CA TYR A 205 5.91 -17.05 11.68
C TYR A 205 6.51 -16.70 10.34
N LEU A 206 6.40 -17.64 9.39
CA LEU A 206 6.59 -17.35 7.98
C LEU A 206 5.46 -16.41 7.53
N MET A 207 5.82 -15.29 6.91
CA MET A 207 4.88 -14.26 6.51
C MET A 207 5.12 -13.83 5.06
N SER A 208 4.02 -13.61 4.35
CA SER A 208 3.99 -12.90 3.07
C SER A 208 4.08 -11.39 3.36
N PRO A 209 5.12 -10.64 2.93
CA PRO A 209 5.24 -9.21 3.24
C PRO A 209 4.38 -8.31 2.34
N SER A 210 3.34 -8.86 1.70
CA SER A 210 2.64 -8.29 0.53
C SER A 210 3.54 -8.18 -0.71
N PRO A 211 3.00 -7.83 -1.89
CA PRO A 211 3.78 -7.73 -3.13
C PRO A 211 4.73 -6.52 -3.20
N ILE A 212 5.39 -6.18 -2.10
CA ILE A 212 6.55 -5.30 -2.12
C ILE A 212 7.71 -5.99 -2.85
N PRO A 213 8.58 -5.25 -3.55
CA PRO A 213 9.81 -5.81 -4.09
C PRO A 213 10.68 -6.34 -2.95
N ALA A 214 11.46 -7.39 -3.19
CA ALA A 214 12.41 -7.93 -2.21
C ALA A 214 13.37 -6.83 -1.69
N PHE A 215 13.64 -5.82 -2.52
CA PHE A 215 14.34 -4.59 -2.16
C PHE A 215 13.81 -3.91 -0.88
N ASP A 216 12.50 -3.93 -0.65
CA ASP A 216 11.88 -3.26 0.49
C ASP A 216 11.90 -4.12 1.78
N ASN A 217 12.12 -5.44 1.70
CA ASN A 217 12.12 -6.33 2.87
C ASN A 217 13.03 -5.86 4.03
N PRO A 218 14.28 -5.41 3.79
CA PRO A 218 15.15 -4.94 4.87
C PRO A 218 14.57 -3.78 5.69
N LYS A 219 13.71 -2.95 5.08
CA LYS A 219 13.06 -1.82 5.77
C LYS A 219 12.08 -2.27 6.85
N MET A 220 11.55 -3.49 6.76
CA MET A 220 10.62 -4.05 7.74
C MET A 220 11.30 -4.42 9.06
N HIS A 221 12.61 -4.71 9.00
CA HIS A 221 13.38 -5.17 10.14
C HIS A 221 13.51 -4.07 11.20
N ARG A 222 12.99 -4.32 12.41
CA ARG A 222 13.07 -3.38 13.53
C ARG A 222 12.58 -1.97 13.18
N MET A 223 11.56 -1.87 12.31
CA MET A 223 10.93 -0.61 11.95
C MET A 223 10.26 0.03 13.19
N PRO A 224 10.37 1.36 13.42
CA PRO A 224 9.69 2.04 14.53
C PRO A 224 8.17 2.16 14.37
N ALA A 225 7.67 2.13 13.14
CA ALA A 225 6.25 2.22 12.81
C ALA A 225 5.54 0.86 12.94
N LEU A 226 4.23 0.91 13.23
CA LEU A 226 3.38 -0.28 13.25
C LEU A 226 3.03 -0.70 11.81
N GLN A 227 3.21 -1.96 11.47
CA GLN A 227 2.89 -2.52 10.15
C GLN A 227 1.64 -3.39 10.21
N LEU A 228 0.60 -3.04 9.46
CA LEU A 228 -0.69 -3.74 9.42
C LEU A 228 -0.98 -4.23 8.00
N PHE A 229 -1.43 -5.47 7.86
CA PHE A 229 -1.60 -6.11 6.56
C PHE A 229 -3.05 -6.54 6.37
N GLY A 230 -3.71 -6.08 5.31
CA GLY A 230 -5.12 -6.34 5.06
C GLY A 230 -5.38 -7.10 3.76
N ALA A 231 -5.81 -8.37 3.86
CA ALA A 231 -6.25 -9.20 2.75
C ALA A 231 -7.77 -9.40 2.76
N GLY A 232 -8.51 -8.51 2.09
CA GLY A 232 -9.98 -8.48 2.12
C GLY A 232 -10.61 -9.72 1.49
N ARG A 233 -10.19 -10.07 0.26
CA ARG A 233 -10.71 -11.24 -0.49
C ARG A 233 -10.46 -12.55 0.26
N GLU A 234 -9.27 -12.70 0.82
CA GLU A 234 -8.85 -13.90 1.55
C GLU A 234 -9.26 -13.88 3.04
N LYS A 235 -9.88 -12.78 3.49
CA LYS A 235 -10.40 -12.60 4.86
C LYS A 235 -9.32 -12.80 5.92
N ARG A 236 -8.14 -12.20 5.73
CA ARG A 236 -7.02 -12.23 6.70
C ARG A 236 -6.51 -10.84 7.03
N ILE A 237 -6.12 -10.67 8.29
CA ILE A 237 -5.37 -9.54 8.81
C ILE A 237 -4.16 -10.08 9.57
N TYR A 238 -3.01 -9.45 9.44
CA TYR A 238 -1.82 -9.76 10.22
C TYR A 238 -1.02 -8.48 10.47
N ALA A 239 -0.02 -8.55 11.34
CA ALA A 239 0.73 -7.38 11.76
C ALA A 239 2.19 -7.72 12.08
N VAL A 240 3.03 -6.70 12.02
CA VAL A 240 4.37 -6.68 12.59
C VAL A 240 4.44 -5.46 13.54
N PRO A 241 4.53 -5.68 14.86
CA PRO A 241 4.67 -4.59 15.82
C PRO A 241 5.98 -3.80 15.61
N PRO A 242 6.06 -2.55 16.08
CA PRO A 242 7.32 -1.80 16.12
C PRO A 242 8.47 -2.61 16.70
N TRP A 243 9.67 -2.37 16.20
CA TRP A 243 10.92 -2.95 16.69
C TRP A 243 10.99 -4.49 16.64
N THR A 244 10.08 -5.14 15.89
CA THR A 244 10.06 -6.60 15.72
C THR A 244 11.12 -7.04 14.72
N GLU A 245 11.76 -8.17 15.01
CA GLU A 245 12.69 -8.81 14.07
C GLU A 245 11.91 -9.35 12.86
N VAL A 246 12.33 -8.92 11.66
CA VAL A 246 11.87 -9.46 10.38
C VAL A 246 13.12 -9.83 9.58
N ARG A 247 13.22 -11.08 9.13
CA ARG A 247 14.35 -11.57 8.32
C ARG A 247 13.82 -12.20 7.04
N SER A 248 14.33 -11.80 5.88
CA SER A 248 14.11 -12.57 4.65
C SER A 248 14.70 -13.97 4.82
N LEU A 249 14.00 -15.00 4.31
CA LEU A 249 14.58 -16.34 4.27
C LEU A 249 15.78 -16.39 3.33
N ASP A 250 16.88 -16.99 3.75
CA ASP A 250 18.08 -17.19 2.97
C ASP A 250 18.83 -18.45 3.45
N PHE A 251 20.04 -18.64 2.93
CA PHE A 251 20.95 -19.69 3.36
C PHE A 251 22.30 -19.07 3.75
N GLU A 252 23.06 -19.74 4.61
CA GLU A 252 24.39 -19.25 5.03
C GLU A 252 25.34 -19.05 3.83
N ASP A 253 25.23 -19.90 2.81
CA ASP A 253 26.03 -19.85 1.58
C ASP A 253 25.39 -19.02 0.46
N HIS A 254 24.12 -18.62 0.62
CA HIS A 254 23.37 -17.77 -0.31
C HIS A 254 22.57 -16.73 0.49
N PRO A 255 23.24 -15.69 1.02
CA PRO A 255 22.60 -14.68 1.84
C PRO A 255 21.58 -13.85 1.03
N PHE A 256 20.62 -13.26 1.72
CA PHE A 256 19.61 -12.41 1.08
C PHE A 256 20.22 -11.13 0.50
N GLU A 257 20.32 -11.05 -0.82
CA GLU A 257 20.79 -9.87 -1.55
C GLU A 257 19.74 -9.43 -2.59
N PRO A 258 18.94 -8.39 -2.32
CA PRO A 258 17.93 -7.94 -3.25
C PRO A 258 18.57 -7.26 -4.47
N VAL A 259 18.06 -7.60 -5.66
CA VAL A 259 18.51 -7.00 -6.92
C VAL A 259 18.23 -5.50 -6.93
N ARG A 260 19.20 -4.73 -7.40
CA ARG A 260 19.09 -3.28 -7.63
C ARG A 260 19.37 -2.99 -9.10
N ALA A 261 18.68 -1.99 -9.65
CA ALA A 261 19.00 -1.49 -10.98
C ALA A 261 20.38 -0.81 -10.95
N ASP A 262 21.24 -1.13 -11.91
CA ASP A 262 22.51 -0.42 -12.12
C ASP A 262 22.27 0.90 -12.86
N ALA A 263 21.53 1.78 -12.22
CA ALA A 263 21.15 3.09 -12.74
C ALA A 263 21.01 4.10 -11.59
N ALA A 264 21.06 5.37 -11.94
CA ALA A 264 20.61 6.44 -11.07
C ALA A 264 19.25 6.94 -11.57
N CYS A 265 18.41 7.44 -10.66
CA CYS A 265 17.20 8.13 -11.04
C CYS A 265 17.53 9.32 -11.97
N ALA A 266 16.93 9.35 -13.15
CA ALA A 266 17.13 10.39 -14.15
C ALA A 266 16.67 11.79 -13.69
N LEU A 267 15.82 11.88 -12.66
CA LEU A 267 15.31 13.14 -12.12
C LEU A 267 16.16 13.64 -10.95
N CYS A 268 16.22 12.87 -9.85
CA CYS A 268 16.88 13.31 -8.63
C CYS A 268 18.33 12.80 -8.47
N GLY A 269 18.80 11.87 -9.32
CA GLY A 269 20.14 11.30 -9.25
C GLY A 269 20.36 10.22 -8.18
N SER A 270 19.30 9.77 -7.48
CA SER A 270 19.40 8.72 -6.46
C SER A 270 19.87 7.39 -7.05
N ARG A 271 20.84 6.74 -6.40
CA ARG A 271 21.28 5.35 -6.64
C ARG A 271 20.82 4.38 -5.54
N GLU A 272 20.09 4.88 -4.55
CA GLU A 272 19.73 4.14 -3.34
C GLU A 272 18.26 3.73 -3.31
N SER A 273 17.42 4.33 -4.14
CA SER A 273 15.98 4.09 -4.21
C SER A 273 15.64 2.95 -5.15
N TYR A 274 14.49 2.32 -4.93
CA TYR A 274 13.88 1.46 -5.95
C TYR A 274 13.52 2.28 -7.20
N LEU A 275 13.84 1.76 -8.39
CA LEU A 275 13.66 2.46 -9.65
C LEU A 275 12.60 1.78 -10.52
N ASP A 276 11.70 2.59 -11.06
CA ASP A 276 10.81 2.20 -12.15
C ASP A 276 11.51 2.42 -13.49
N GLU A 277 11.34 1.45 -14.39
CA GLU A 277 11.78 1.54 -15.77
C GLU A 277 10.66 2.14 -16.63
N VAL A 278 10.92 3.29 -17.24
CA VAL A 278 10.00 3.95 -18.17
C VAL A 278 10.56 3.83 -19.58
N VAL A 279 9.78 3.22 -20.47
CA VAL A 279 10.11 3.13 -21.90
C VAL A 279 9.86 4.49 -22.54
N THR A 280 10.88 5.07 -23.17
CA THR A 280 10.83 6.45 -23.70
C THR A 280 10.58 6.51 -25.20
N ASP A 281 10.84 5.42 -25.93
CA ASP A 281 10.63 5.34 -27.37
C ASP A 281 10.45 3.88 -27.86
N ASP A 282 10.00 3.72 -29.10
CA ASP A 282 9.82 2.42 -29.77
C ASP A 282 11.14 1.82 -30.30
N ARG A 283 12.29 2.45 -30.01
CA ARG A 283 13.63 2.03 -30.43
C ARG A 283 14.47 1.49 -29.28
N GLY A 284 13.85 1.25 -28.12
CA GLY A 284 14.48 0.63 -26.96
C GLY A 284 15.05 1.62 -25.94
N GLY A 285 14.78 2.93 -26.09
CA GLY A 285 15.11 3.95 -25.10
C GLY A 285 14.38 3.71 -23.78
N ARG A 286 15.14 3.84 -22.68
CA ARG A 286 14.69 3.59 -21.31
C ARG A 286 15.22 4.67 -20.40
N MET A 287 14.41 5.06 -19.42
CA MET A 287 14.83 5.90 -18.32
C MET A 287 14.45 5.22 -17.00
N PHE A 288 15.31 5.36 -15.99
CA PHE A 288 15.03 4.85 -14.65
C PHE A 288 14.71 6.03 -13.73
N VAL A 289 13.61 5.94 -13.00
CA VAL A 289 13.16 6.99 -12.07
C VAL A 289 12.78 6.40 -10.73
N CYS A 290 12.90 7.19 -9.65
CA CYS A 290 12.45 6.74 -8.35
C CYS A 290 10.97 6.34 -8.40
N SER A 291 10.66 5.15 -7.92
CA SER A 291 9.28 4.70 -7.74
C SER A 291 8.59 5.44 -6.58
N ASP A 292 9.35 5.83 -5.54
CA ASP A 292 8.86 6.73 -4.48
C ASP A 292 8.95 8.19 -4.96
N THR A 293 7.80 8.76 -5.31
CA THR A 293 7.71 10.11 -5.88
C THR A 293 7.97 11.20 -4.84
N ASP A 294 7.51 11.03 -3.61
CA ASP A 294 7.75 11.96 -2.49
C ASP A 294 9.25 12.09 -2.20
N TYR A 295 9.93 10.95 -2.08
CA TYR A 295 11.38 10.90 -1.92
C TYR A 295 12.10 11.60 -3.08
N CYS A 296 11.65 11.35 -4.32
CA CYS A 296 12.22 11.95 -5.52
C CYS A 296 12.09 13.48 -5.53
N HIS A 297 10.90 14.01 -5.23
CA HIS A 297 10.64 15.45 -5.16
C HIS A 297 11.43 16.13 -4.05
N THR A 298 11.47 15.52 -2.86
CA THR A 298 12.25 16.03 -1.73
C THR A 298 13.73 16.15 -2.09
N ARG A 299 14.28 15.17 -2.82
CA ARG A 299 15.68 15.22 -3.28
C ARG A 299 15.93 16.27 -4.36
N GLN A 300 15.01 16.44 -5.31
CA GLN A 300 15.14 17.49 -6.33
C GLN A 300 15.17 18.87 -5.68
N ALA A 301 14.20 19.17 -4.79
CA ALA A 301 14.14 20.45 -4.08
C ALA A 301 15.41 20.74 -3.26
N ARG A 302 16.01 19.71 -2.62
CA ARG A 302 17.28 19.87 -1.89
C ARG A 302 18.47 20.16 -2.81
N ARG A 303 18.49 19.61 -4.03
CA ARG A 303 19.54 19.88 -5.01
C ARG A 303 19.41 21.29 -5.58
N GLU A 304 18.20 21.69 -5.96
CA GLU A 304 17.90 23.04 -6.44
C GLU A 304 18.24 24.11 -5.39
N ALA A 305 18.00 23.84 -4.11
CA ALA A 305 18.35 24.78 -3.03
C ALA A 305 19.86 24.85 -2.72
N ALA A 306 20.65 23.90 -3.21
CA ALA A 306 22.10 23.84 -3.01
C ALA A 306 22.90 24.43 -4.19
N GLU A 307 22.24 24.67 -5.32
CA GLU A 307 22.75 25.36 -6.52
C GLU A 307 22.56 26.87 -6.41
#